data_AF-A0A931CD71-F1
#
_entry.id   AF-A0A931CD71-F1
#
_cell.length_a   1.000
_cell.length_b   1.000
_cell.length_c   1.000
_cell.angle_alpha   90.00
_cell.angle_beta   90.00
_cell.angle_gamma   90.00
#
_symmetry.space_group_name_H-M   'P 1'
#
loop_
_entity.id
_entity.type
_entity.pdbx_description
1 polymer ?
#
loop_
_entity_poly.entity_id
_entity_poly.type
_entity_poly.pdbx_seq_one_letter_code
_entity_poly.pdbx_strand_id
1 'polypeptide(L)'
;MIAAGWIFAVVLAVLVGVVGIGLVGADLTARQGAPVSEAQVERELEGLGTAPPSSSSPSPSPSSSRGPATGRSFPTRGGTVVADCERILSMAPAQGFAVHEQDDDEGEFRSVDNPKDRVDVDLTCVDGVPELRVQTED
;
A
#
# COMPACT_ATOMS: atom_id res chain seq x y z
N MET A 1 -53.85 -5.40 -10.57
CA MET A 1 -53.31 -4.15 -9.97
C MET A 1 -52.11 -4.36 -9.05
N ILE A 2 -51.90 -5.54 -8.46
CA ILE A 2 -50.75 -5.82 -7.57
C ILE A 2 -49.39 -5.78 -8.29
N ALA A 3 -49.31 -6.32 -9.51
CA ALA A 3 -48.06 -6.33 -10.29
C ALA A 3 -47.54 -4.92 -10.64
N ALA A 4 -48.43 -3.98 -10.95
CA ALA A 4 -48.07 -2.60 -11.25
C ALA A 4 -47.52 -1.87 -10.01
N GLY A 5 -48.13 -2.09 -8.84
CA GLY A 5 -47.66 -1.53 -7.58
C GLY A 5 -46.29 -2.07 -7.16
N TRP A 6 -46.04 -3.36 -7.37
CA TRP A 6 -44.75 -3.97 -7.06
C TRP A 6 -43.62 -3.46 -7.97
N ILE A 7 -43.87 -3.34 -9.27
CA ILE A 7 -42.90 -2.75 -10.21
C ILE A 7 -42.57 -1.31 -9.82
N PHE A 8 -43.57 -0.51 -9.45
CA PHE A 8 -43.36 0.86 -9.01
C PHE A 8 -42.49 0.95 -7.75
N ALA A 9 -42.70 0.06 -6.78
CA ALA A 9 -41.88 -0.01 -5.57
C ALA A 9 -40.43 -0.38 -5.88
N VAL A 10 -40.19 -1.33 -6.79
CA VAL A 10 -38.83 -1.70 -7.22
C VAL A 10 -38.13 -0.51 -7.89
N VAL A 11 -38.83 0.20 -8.78
CA VAL A 11 -38.26 1.38 -9.46
C VAL A 11 -37.89 2.47 -8.45
N LEU A 12 -38.76 2.75 -7.46
CA LEU A 12 -38.44 3.72 -6.42
C LEU A 12 -37.24 3.31 -5.57
N ALA A 13 -37.15 2.04 -5.18
CA ALA A 13 -36.02 1.54 -4.41
C ALA A 13 -34.68 1.69 -5.17
N VAL A 14 -34.67 1.38 -6.46
CA VAL A 14 -33.48 1.55 -7.32
C VAL A 14 -33.09 3.01 -7.45
N LEU A 15 -34.05 3.92 -7.66
CA LEU A 15 -33.78 5.36 -7.76
C LEU A 15 -33.14 5.91 -6.48
N VAL A 16 -33.64 5.49 -5.30
CA VAL A 16 -33.05 5.89 -4.01
C VAL A 16 -31.61 5.40 -3.88
N GLY A 17 -31.33 4.15 -4.28
CA GLY A 17 -29.98 3.59 -4.27
C GLY A 17 -29.00 4.35 -5.18
N VAL A 18 -29.42 4.64 -6.43
CA VAL A 18 -28.59 5.38 -7.41
C VAL A 18 -28.27 6.79 -6.92
N VAL A 19 -29.25 7.50 -6.33
CA VAL A 19 -29.02 8.84 -5.76
C VAL A 19 -28.05 8.79 -4.59
N GLY A 20 -28.17 7.80 -3.70
CA GLY A 20 -27.24 7.62 -2.58
C GLY A 20 -25.80 7.40 -3.03
N ILE A 21 -25.57 6.54 -4.03
CA ILE A 21 -24.23 6.26 -4.56
C ILE A 21 -23.66 7.49 -5.28
N GLY A 22 -24.48 8.25 -6.01
CA GLY A 22 -24.05 9.47 -6.69
C GLY A 22 -23.56 10.56 -5.75
N LEU A 23 -24.18 10.71 -4.58
CA LEU A 23 -23.76 11.69 -3.56
C LEU A 23 -22.39 11.37 -2.96
N VAL A 24 -22.07 10.08 -2.78
CA VAL A 24 -20.75 9.64 -2.31
C VAL A 24 -19.70 9.73 -3.42
N GLY A 25 -20.08 9.38 -4.66
CA GLY A 25 -19.19 9.37 -5.81
C GLY A 25 -18.75 10.76 -6.29
N ALA A 26 -19.59 11.79 -6.11
CA ALA A 26 -19.30 13.16 -6.53
C ALA A 26 -18.11 13.78 -5.78
N ASP A 27 -17.90 13.47 -4.50
CA ASP A 27 -16.73 13.96 -3.73
C ASP A 27 -15.42 13.30 -4.20
N LEU A 28 -15.50 12.02 -4.60
CA LEU A 28 -14.35 11.25 -5.09
C LEU A 28 -13.95 11.62 -6.51
N THR A 29 -14.93 11.87 -7.40
CA THR A 29 -14.65 12.26 -8.80
C THR A 29 -14.22 13.72 -8.93
N ALA A 30 -14.66 14.62 -8.04
CA ALA A 30 -14.19 16.00 -8.02
C ALA A 30 -12.70 16.13 -7.65
N ARG A 31 -12.13 15.17 -6.91
CA ARG A 31 -10.69 15.16 -6.54
C ARG A 31 -9.78 14.39 -7.50
N GLN A 32 -10.31 13.66 -8.48
CA GLN A 32 -9.51 12.85 -9.42
C GLN A 32 -9.15 13.58 -10.72
N GLY A 33 -9.08 14.91 -10.69
CA GLY A 33 -9.10 15.77 -11.88
C GLY A 33 -7.75 16.27 -12.41
N ALA A 34 -6.61 15.66 -12.10
CA ALA A 34 -5.39 15.89 -12.88
C ALA A 34 -4.44 14.68 -12.80
N PRO A 35 -4.19 13.96 -13.90
CA PRO A 35 -3.01 13.08 -13.94
C PRO A 35 -1.76 13.96 -13.71
N VAL A 36 -0.86 13.51 -12.85
CA VAL A 36 0.44 14.16 -12.66
C VAL A 36 1.16 14.15 -14.01
N SER A 37 1.52 15.31 -14.54
CA SER A 37 2.18 15.42 -15.85
C SER A 37 3.63 14.96 -15.76
N GLU A 38 4.15 14.35 -16.83
CA GLU A 38 5.54 13.87 -16.91
C GLU A 38 6.55 14.97 -16.55
N ALA A 39 6.27 16.21 -16.97
CA ALA A 39 7.09 17.38 -16.65
C ALA A 39 7.15 17.71 -15.14
N GLN A 40 6.14 17.33 -14.36
CA GLN A 40 6.15 17.52 -12.91
C GLN A 40 6.94 16.41 -12.20
N VAL A 41 6.88 15.19 -12.74
CA VAL A 41 7.70 14.05 -12.29
C VAL A 41 9.18 14.30 -12.58
N GLU A 42 9.54 14.75 -13.79
CA GLU A 42 10.93 15.08 -14.15
C GLU A 42 11.50 16.17 -13.25
N ARG A 43 10.71 17.20 -12.92
CA ARG A 43 11.16 18.29 -12.05
C ARG A 43 11.40 17.84 -10.60
N GLU A 44 10.63 16.87 -10.10
CA GLU A 44 10.89 16.24 -8.80
C GLU A 44 12.09 15.29 -8.85
N LEU A 45 12.27 14.54 -9.94
CA LEU A 45 13.44 13.67 -10.16
C LEU A 45 14.74 14.46 -10.32
N GLU A 46 14.73 15.59 -11.02
CA GLU A 46 15.87 16.52 -11.14
C GLU A 46 16.21 17.18 -9.80
N GLY A 47 15.20 17.42 -8.94
CA GLY A 47 15.41 17.89 -7.57
C GLY A 47 16.12 16.87 -6.67
N LEU A 48 15.95 15.57 -6.95
CA LEU A 48 16.66 14.48 -6.28
C LEU A 48 18.00 14.13 -6.95
N GLY A 49 18.20 14.54 -8.20
CA GLY A 49 19.33 14.17 -9.06
C GLY A 49 20.40 15.24 -9.23
N THR A 50 21.07 15.69 -8.16
CA THR A 50 22.37 16.39 -8.33
C THR A 50 23.33 16.39 -7.11
N ALA A 51 23.33 15.34 -6.28
CA ALA A 51 24.42 15.16 -5.32
C ALA A 51 25.52 14.25 -5.92
N PRO A 52 26.70 14.75 -6.33
CA PRO A 52 27.83 13.87 -6.59
C PRO A 52 28.21 13.12 -5.31
N PRO A 53 28.70 11.86 -5.39
CA PRO A 53 29.13 11.11 -4.21
C PRO A 53 30.38 11.77 -3.62
N SER A 54 30.19 12.75 -2.73
CA SER A 54 31.25 13.24 -1.87
C SER A 54 31.47 12.21 -0.77
N SER A 55 32.54 11.43 -0.92
CA SER A 55 33.15 10.65 0.14
C SER A 55 33.51 11.56 1.32
N SER A 56 32.59 11.71 2.26
CA SER A 56 32.83 12.36 3.55
C SER A 56 32.12 11.55 4.62
N SER A 57 32.88 10.68 5.27
CA SER A 57 32.49 10.04 6.52
C SER A 57 32.21 11.11 7.59
N PRO A 58 31.06 11.10 8.28
CA PRO A 58 30.92 11.77 9.57
C PRO A 58 31.02 10.76 10.72
N SER A 59 32.10 10.88 11.48
CA SER A 59 32.27 10.35 12.83
C SER A 59 31.20 10.94 13.79
N PRO A 60 30.75 10.23 14.83
CA PRO A 60 29.44 10.43 15.46
C PRO A 60 29.43 11.59 16.47
N SER A 61 28.28 12.27 16.58
CA SER A 61 27.98 13.16 17.69
C SER A 61 26.56 12.86 18.22
N PRO A 62 26.37 12.75 19.55
CA PRO A 62 25.15 12.19 20.13
C PRO A 62 24.06 13.25 20.21
N SER A 63 23.13 13.23 19.26
CA SER A 63 21.84 13.91 19.39
C SER A 63 20.79 12.88 19.74
N SER A 64 20.39 12.88 21.02
CA SER A 64 19.17 12.22 21.49
C SER A 64 17.95 12.89 20.85
N SER A 65 17.63 12.46 19.64
CA SER A 65 16.32 12.64 19.04
C SER A 65 15.94 11.27 18.51
N ARG A 66 14.86 10.69 19.04
CA ARG A 66 14.29 9.44 18.55
C ARG A 66 13.92 9.66 17.09
N GLY A 67 14.81 9.25 16.18
CA GLY A 67 14.71 9.49 14.75
C GLY A 67 13.48 8.81 14.15
N PRO A 68 13.03 9.23 12.96
CA PRO A 68 12.03 8.47 12.23
C PRO A 68 12.55 7.04 12.07
N ALA A 69 11.73 6.04 12.38
CA ALA A 69 12.09 4.63 12.18
C ALA A 69 12.47 4.44 10.70
N THR A 70 13.75 4.25 10.42
CA THR A 70 14.24 4.01 9.06
C THR A 70 13.90 2.57 8.69
N GLY A 71 12.65 2.34 8.29
CA GLY A 71 12.20 1.07 7.76
C GLY A 71 13.01 0.65 6.53
N ARG A 72 13.37 -0.63 6.45
CA ARG A 72 14.02 -1.22 5.28
C ARG A 72 12.97 -1.87 4.38
N SER A 73 13.18 -1.75 3.07
CA SER A 73 12.30 -2.29 2.03
C SER A 73 12.77 -3.69 1.60
N PHE A 74 11.81 -4.59 1.42
CA PHE A 74 11.99 -5.97 1.00
C PHE A 74 11.02 -6.30 -0.15
N PRO A 75 11.53 -6.52 -1.37
CA PRO A 75 10.69 -6.96 -2.48
C PRO A 75 10.37 -8.45 -2.36
N THR A 76 9.13 -8.82 -2.65
CA THR A 76 8.63 -10.19 -2.73
C THR A 76 7.85 -10.39 -4.02
N ARG A 77 7.43 -11.63 -4.29
CA ARG A 77 6.51 -11.91 -5.42
C ARG A 77 5.15 -11.23 -5.24
N GLY A 78 4.66 -11.15 -4.01
CA GLY A 78 3.34 -10.63 -3.67
C GLY A 78 3.27 -9.10 -3.55
N GLY A 79 4.43 -8.44 -3.48
CA GLY A 79 4.52 -6.99 -3.26
C GLY A 79 5.81 -6.58 -2.57
N THR A 80 5.81 -5.37 -2.02
CA THR A 80 6.94 -4.83 -1.24
C THR A 80 6.53 -4.71 0.22
N VAL A 81 7.40 -5.12 1.13
CA VAL A 81 7.24 -4.99 2.58
C VAL A 81 8.25 -3.97 3.08
N VAL A 82 7.83 -3.04 3.94
CA VAL A 82 8.72 -2.13 4.66
C VAL A 82 8.66 -2.46 6.13
N ALA A 83 9.80 -2.75 6.75
CA ALA A 83 9.88 -3.16 8.14
C ALA A 83 11.15 -2.63 8.82
N ASP A 84 11.07 -2.39 10.12
CA ASP A 84 12.25 -2.25 10.99
C ASP A 84 12.40 -3.49 11.88
N CYS A 85 13.30 -3.47 12.87
CA CYS A 85 13.46 -4.61 13.77
C CYS A 85 12.35 -4.74 14.83
N GLU A 86 11.53 -3.71 15.01
CA GLU A 86 10.41 -3.73 15.95
C GLU A 86 9.16 -4.29 15.27
N ARG A 87 8.91 -3.92 14.00
CA ARG A 87 7.73 -4.36 13.24
C ARG A 87 7.75 -4.09 11.74
N ILE A 88 6.79 -4.68 11.04
CA ILE A 88 6.31 -4.32 9.72
C ILE A 88 5.63 -2.95 9.80
N LEU A 89 6.12 -2.01 9.01
CA LEU A 89 5.63 -0.64 8.95
C LEU A 89 4.60 -0.44 7.84
N SER A 90 4.77 -1.13 6.71
CA SER A 90 3.82 -1.12 5.61
C SER A 90 4.00 -2.30 4.65
N MET A 91 2.93 -2.60 3.91
CA MET A 91 2.92 -3.59 2.84
C MET A 91 2.19 -3.00 1.63
N ALA A 92 2.82 -3.10 0.45
CA ALA A 92 2.27 -2.64 -0.81
C ALA A 92 2.15 -3.82 -1.77
N PRO A 93 0.94 -4.24 -2.17
CA PRO A 93 0.77 -5.42 -2.99
C PRO A 93 1.22 -5.19 -4.43
N ALA A 94 1.74 -6.25 -5.06
CA ALA A 94 1.97 -6.31 -6.50
C ALA A 94 0.65 -6.45 -7.26
N GLN A 95 0.70 -6.18 -8.57
CA GLN A 95 -0.47 -6.34 -9.44
C GLN A 95 -0.99 -7.79 -9.40
N GLY A 96 -2.29 -7.97 -9.18
CA GLY A 96 -2.91 -9.30 -9.05
C GLY A 96 -2.83 -9.90 -7.65
N PHE A 97 -2.23 -9.19 -6.68
CA PHE A 97 -2.20 -9.55 -5.26
C PHE A 97 -2.94 -8.50 -4.41
N ALA A 98 -3.37 -8.92 -3.24
CA ALA A 98 -3.88 -8.05 -2.18
C ALA A 98 -3.18 -8.40 -0.86
N VAL A 99 -3.00 -7.41 0.01
CA VAL A 99 -2.62 -7.69 1.41
C VAL A 99 -3.82 -8.36 2.06
N HIS A 100 -3.62 -9.58 2.56
CA HIS A 100 -4.66 -10.32 3.25
C HIS A 100 -4.53 -10.18 4.76
N GLU A 101 -3.30 -10.25 5.28
CA GLU A 101 -2.99 -10.13 6.69
C GLU A 101 -1.71 -9.31 6.88
N GLN A 102 -1.67 -8.53 7.96
CA GLN A 102 -0.52 -7.73 8.38
C GLN A 102 -0.57 -7.58 9.90
N ASP A 103 0.42 -8.18 10.55
CA ASP A 103 0.71 -8.04 11.97
C ASP A 103 2.06 -7.32 12.15
N ASP A 104 2.53 -7.22 13.40
CA ASP A 104 3.80 -6.55 13.69
C ASP A 104 4.99 -7.32 13.08
N ASP A 105 4.99 -8.65 13.04
CA ASP A 105 6.10 -9.46 12.51
C ASP A 105 5.72 -10.40 11.36
N GLU A 106 4.44 -10.60 11.09
CA GLU A 106 3.94 -11.50 10.05
C GLU A 106 3.09 -10.74 9.02
N GLY A 107 3.03 -11.25 7.79
CA GLY A 107 2.13 -10.71 6.78
C GLY A 107 1.88 -11.69 5.64
N GLU A 108 0.75 -11.52 4.95
CA GLU A 108 0.37 -12.38 3.83
C GLU A 108 -0.08 -11.53 2.64
N PHE A 109 0.49 -11.79 1.46
CA PHE A 109 -0.12 -11.40 0.19
C PHE A 109 -0.87 -12.57 -0.42
N ARG A 110 -2.08 -12.33 -0.91
CA ARG A 110 -2.90 -13.34 -1.58
C ARG A 110 -3.27 -12.92 -2.98
N SER A 111 -3.19 -13.85 -3.94
CA SER A 111 -3.64 -13.59 -5.31
C SER A 111 -5.16 -13.31 -5.34
N VAL A 112 -5.55 -12.33 -6.14
CA VAL A 112 -6.94 -11.97 -6.38
C VAL A 112 -7.65 -13.03 -7.24
N ASP A 113 -6.92 -13.63 -8.19
CA ASP A 113 -7.47 -14.61 -9.13
C ASP A 113 -7.44 -16.05 -8.59
N ASN A 114 -6.48 -16.37 -7.71
CA ASN A 114 -6.32 -17.70 -7.12
C ASN A 114 -6.03 -17.62 -5.60
N PRO A 115 -7.02 -17.81 -4.72
CA PRO A 115 -6.84 -17.68 -3.26
C PRO A 115 -5.87 -18.68 -2.61
N LYS A 116 -5.47 -19.72 -3.34
CA LYS A 116 -4.43 -20.68 -2.89
C LYS A 116 -3.02 -20.16 -3.15
N ASP A 117 -2.86 -19.20 -4.03
CA ASP A 117 -1.59 -18.58 -4.32
C ASP A 117 -1.30 -17.48 -3.29
N ARG A 118 -0.38 -17.79 -2.36
CA ARG A 118 -0.05 -16.97 -1.19
C ARG A 118 1.45 -16.68 -1.12
N VAL A 119 1.78 -15.55 -0.50
CA VAL A 119 3.14 -15.16 -0.14
C VAL A 119 3.13 -14.74 1.31
N ASP A 120 3.54 -15.66 2.16
CA ASP A 120 3.69 -15.44 3.59
C ASP A 120 5.09 -14.86 3.86
N VAL A 121 5.12 -13.85 4.71
CA VAL A 121 6.34 -13.15 5.10
C VAL A 121 6.48 -13.10 6.60
N ASP A 122 7.69 -13.38 7.08
CA ASP A 122 8.05 -13.34 8.49
C ASP A 122 9.23 -12.39 8.67
N LEU A 123 9.08 -11.46 9.59
CA LEU A 123 10.11 -10.53 10.00
C LEU A 123 10.94 -11.13 11.14
N THR A 124 12.24 -11.12 10.96
CA THR A 124 13.21 -11.46 12.00
C THR A 124 14.20 -10.32 12.15
N CYS A 125 14.82 -10.17 13.32
CA CYS A 125 15.89 -9.20 13.52
C CYS A 125 17.16 -9.93 13.94
N VAL A 126 18.22 -9.78 13.15
CA VAL A 126 19.54 -10.37 13.41
C VAL A 126 20.55 -9.23 13.55
N ASP A 127 21.20 -9.14 14.71
CA ASP A 127 22.19 -8.09 15.01
C ASP A 127 21.70 -6.65 14.76
N GLY A 128 20.41 -6.39 15.02
CA GLY A 128 19.80 -5.07 14.80
C GLY A 128 19.47 -4.76 13.34
N VAL A 129 19.57 -5.76 12.45
CA VAL A 129 19.23 -5.68 11.03
C VAL A 129 17.95 -6.48 10.79
N PRO A 130 16.87 -5.87 10.27
CA PRO A 130 15.67 -6.63 9.94
C PRO A 130 15.94 -7.57 8.76
N GLU A 131 15.43 -8.79 8.81
CA GLU A 131 15.49 -9.79 7.76
C GLU A 131 14.09 -10.33 7.51
N LEU A 132 13.65 -10.26 6.26
CA LEU A 132 12.37 -10.82 5.84
C LEU A 132 12.60 -12.23 5.30
N ARG A 133 11.92 -13.23 5.87
CA ARG A 133 11.82 -14.56 5.30
C ARG A 133 10.52 -14.67 4.52
N VAL A 134 10.58 -15.30 3.36
CA VAL A 134 9.39 -15.58 2.55
C VAL A 134 9.14 -17.08 2.64
N GLN A 135 8.01 -17.48 3.20
CA GLN A 135 7.58 -18.87 3.18
C GLN A 135 6.77 -19.10 1.92
N THR A 136 7.20 -20.09 1.13
CA THR A 136 6.41 -20.56 -0.01
C THR A 136 5.88 -21.92 0.39
N GLU A 137 4.57 -22.04 0.61
CA GLU A 137 3.93 -23.34 0.74
C GLU A 137 3.93 -23.99 -0.67
N ASP A 138 4.77 -25.01 -0.87
CA ASP A 138 4.80 -25.85 -2.09
C ASP A 138 3.56 -26.75 -2.22
#